data_AF-X0S3I7-F1
#
_entry.id   AF-X0S3I7-F1
#
_cell.length_a   1.000
_cell.length_b   1.000
_cell.length_c   1.000
_cell.angle_alpha   90.00
_cell.angle_beta   90.00
_cell.angle_gamma   90.00
#
_symmetry.space_group_name_H-M   'P 1'
#
loop_
_entity.id
_entity.type
_entity.pdbx_description
1 polymer ?
#
loop_
_entity_poly.entity_id
_entity_poly.type
_entity_poly.pdbx_seq_one_letter_code
_entity_poly.pdbx_strand_id
1 'polypeptide(L)'
;MNALVTFRANATGALSPTPEKRFEAAQQVAANLLAKAAHSQTKAGLVTKAGTEDAEGRVVEQTLDKDAFLRLLVLQMQNQDPLEPMDNADMLAQLAQFSSLEQMNNLNDSFQTLSSNFEGLSSSFGQLSFISANALLGRTIAGTDIDGVAHEGVVEHVILDAGTVFLSVDGARIPMDNIERVQ
;
A
#
# COMPACT_ATOMS: atom_id res chain seq x y z
N MET A 1 8.01 -13.12 34.79
CA MET A 1 8.26 -12.08 35.81
C MET A 1 7.97 -10.73 35.18
N ASN A 2 6.87 -10.09 35.58
CA ASN A 2 6.40 -8.80 35.05
C ASN A 2 7.38 -7.68 35.38
N ALA A 3 7.91 -7.00 34.36
CA ALA A 3 8.47 -5.66 34.56
C ALA A 3 7.30 -4.66 34.61
N LEU A 4 6.81 -4.40 35.82
CA LEU A 4 5.95 -3.25 36.07
C LEU A 4 6.72 -1.98 35.69
N VAL A 5 6.28 -1.32 34.62
CA VAL A 5 6.70 0.04 34.27
C VAL A 5 6.22 0.95 35.40
N THR A 6 7.14 1.35 36.27
CA THR A 6 6.83 2.29 37.35
C THR A 6 6.74 3.68 36.71
N PHE A 7 5.51 4.14 36.43
CA PHE A 7 5.26 5.51 35.99
C PHE A 7 5.55 6.48 37.13
N ARG A 8 6.80 6.96 37.23
CA ARG A 8 7.11 8.12 38.07
C ARG A 8 6.68 9.39 37.33
N ALA A 9 5.71 10.10 37.90
CA ALA A 9 5.22 11.37 37.40
C ALA A 9 6.35 12.41 37.30
N ASN A 10 6.40 13.14 36.18
CA ASN A 10 7.18 14.36 36.06
C ASN A 10 6.44 15.51 36.76
N ALA A 11 7.17 16.39 37.44
CA ALA A 11 6.68 17.38 38.41
C ALA A 11 5.83 18.53 37.85
N THR A 12 5.31 18.45 36.62
CA THR A 12 4.60 19.57 35.97
C THR A 12 3.32 19.19 35.21
N GLY A 13 2.80 17.97 35.34
CA GLY A 13 1.44 17.64 34.89
C GLY A 13 1.16 17.72 33.38
N ALA A 14 2.17 17.99 32.54
CA ALA A 14 2.02 18.00 31.08
C ALA A 14 2.39 16.63 30.48
N LEU A 15 1.40 15.93 29.94
CA LEU A 15 1.50 14.63 29.25
C LEU A 15 2.11 14.76 27.84
N SER A 16 3.27 15.38 27.70
CA SER A 16 3.99 15.43 26.42
C SER A 16 5.42 14.91 26.60
N PRO A 17 5.79 13.77 25.98
CA PRO A 17 7.14 13.25 26.08
C PRO A 17 8.13 14.27 25.47
N THR A 18 9.19 14.57 26.21
CA THR A 18 10.26 15.49 25.76
C THR A 18 10.90 14.98 24.46
N PRO A 19 11.50 15.85 23.63
CA PRO A 19 12.22 15.45 22.41
C PRO A 19 13.18 14.27 22.60
N GLU A 20 13.87 14.21 23.75
CA GLU A 20 14.80 13.14 24.11
C GLU A 20 14.10 11.79 24.31
N LYS A 21 12.99 11.75 25.05
CA LYS A 21 12.22 10.50 25.26
C LYS A 21 11.57 9.99 23.98
N ARG A 22 11.23 10.91 23.05
CA ARG A 22 10.73 10.54 21.71
C ARG A 22 11.82 9.91 20.86
N PHE A 23 13.05 10.38 20.98
CA PHE A 23 14.20 9.81 20.28
C PHE A 23 14.56 8.41 20.80
N GLU A 24 14.57 8.23 22.12
CA GLU A 24 14.82 6.92 22.74
C GLU A 24 13.73 5.89 22.39
N ALA A 25 12.46 6.30 22.41
CA ALA A 25 11.35 5.45 21.98
C ALA A 25 11.42 5.11 20.48
N ALA A 26 11.78 6.06 19.62
CA ALA A 26 11.97 5.82 18.19
C ALA A 26 13.12 4.84 17.92
N GLN A 27 14.21 4.92 18.70
CA GLN A 27 15.34 4.00 18.57
C GLN A 27 14.99 2.57 19.00
N GLN A 28 14.18 2.40 20.05
CA GLN A 28 13.69 1.08 20.48
C GLN A 28 12.69 0.47 19.48
N VAL A 29 11.82 1.28 18.87
CA VAL A 29 10.91 0.81 17.80
C VAL A 29 11.70 0.39 16.56
N ALA A 30 12.71 1.16 16.16
CA ALA A 30 13.59 0.81 15.05
C ALA A 30 14.35 -0.51 15.31
N ALA A 31 14.84 -0.72 16.54
CA ALA A 31 15.51 -1.97 16.93
C ALA A 31 14.57 -3.18 16.85
N ASN A 32 13.31 -3.04 17.27
CA ASN A 32 12.31 -4.11 17.18
C ASN A 32 11.90 -4.42 15.74
N LEU A 33 11.87 -3.41 14.85
CA LEU A 33 11.61 -3.60 13.42
C LEU A 33 12.76 -4.33 12.71
N LEU A 34 14.01 -4.01 13.03
CA LEU A 34 15.20 -4.73 12.54
C LEU A 34 15.22 -6.19 13.00
N ALA A 35 14.87 -6.46 14.26
CA ALA A 35 14.78 -7.83 14.78
C ALA A 35 13.67 -8.66 14.10
N LYS A 36 12.54 -8.02 13.74
CA LYS A 36 11.44 -8.67 13.01
C LYS A 36 11.81 -8.99 11.56
N ALA A 37 12.62 -8.13 10.91
CA ALA A 37 13.14 -8.39 9.57
C ALA A 37 14.12 -9.57 9.55
N ALA A 38 14.98 -9.71 10.57
CA ALA A 38 15.91 -10.83 10.69
C ALA A 38 15.20 -12.19 10.91
N HIS A 39 14.07 -12.20 11.62
CA HIS A 39 13.28 -13.42 11.85
C HIS A 39 12.41 -13.83 10.65
N SER A 40 12.22 -12.94 9.67
CA SER A 40 11.43 -13.22 8.46
C SER A 40 12.17 -14.04 7.39
N GLN A 41 13.50 -14.17 7.46
CA GLN A 41 14.29 -14.84 6.42
C GLN A 41 14.69 -16.30 6.75
N THR A 42 14.38 -16.84 7.92
CA THR A 42 14.78 -18.22 8.30
C THR A 42 13.71 -19.28 8.08
N LYS A 43 12.53 -18.93 7.55
CA LYS A 43 11.44 -19.88 7.25
C LYS A 43 11.09 -19.99 5.75
N ALA A 44 12.06 -19.68 4.88
CA ALA A 44 11.92 -19.74 3.43
C ALA A 44 12.62 -20.96 2.76
N GLY A 45 13.19 -21.88 3.56
CA GLY A 45 13.91 -23.04 3.00
C GLY A 45 13.71 -24.29 3.84
N LEU A 46 12.56 -24.96 3.68
CA LEU A 46 12.34 -26.40 3.95
C LEU A 46 10.85 -26.75 3.76
N VAL A 47 10.33 -26.69 2.53
CA VAL A 47 9.21 -27.54 2.12
C VAL A 47 9.44 -27.97 0.67
N THR A 48 10.11 -29.11 0.52
CA THR A 48 10.25 -29.85 -0.72
C THR A 48 8.93 -30.55 -1.06
N LYS A 49 8.28 -30.08 -2.12
CA LYS A 49 7.64 -30.86 -3.20
C LYS A 49 6.96 -32.19 -2.80
N ALA A 50 5.64 -32.13 -2.56
CA ALA A 50 4.67 -33.18 -2.90
C ALA A 50 3.26 -32.57 -2.94
N GLY A 51 2.53 -32.78 -4.03
CA GLY A 51 1.10 -32.43 -4.16
C GLY A 51 0.82 -31.15 -4.95
N THR A 52 0.79 -31.25 -6.26
CA THR A 52 0.02 -30.38 -7.15
C THR A 52 -1.45 -30.78 -7.04
N GLU A 53 -2.28 -29.94 -6.43
CA GLU A 53 -3.74 -29.96 -6.57
C GLU A 53 -4.30 -28.60 -6.07
N ASP A 54 -4.77 -27.82 -7.04
CA ASP A 54 -5.79 -26.76 -6.99
C ASP A 54 -5.80 -25.78 -5.80
N ALA A 55 -5.26 -24.59 -6.04
CA ALA A 55 -5.48 -23.40 -5.21
C ALA A 55 -6.06 -22.24 -6.04
N GLU A 56 -7.17 -22.48 -6.73
CA GLU A 56 -8.08 -21.43 -7.24
C GLU A 56 -9.35 -21.29 -6.38
N GLY A 57 -9.41 -21.92 -5.19
CA GLY A 57 -10.68 -22.18 -4.50
C GLY A 57 -10.93 -21.49 -3.16
N ARG A 58 -10.22 -20.42 -2.76
CA ARG A 58 -10.32 -19.90 -1.37
C ARG A 58 -10.77 -18.45 -1.18
N VAL A 59 -11.41 -17.86 -2.18
CA VAL A 59 -12.18 -16.61 -2.02
C VAL A 59 -13.70 -16.86 -2.10
N VAL A 60 -14.10 -18.06 -2.55
CA VAL A 60 -15.51 -18.45 -2.70
C VAL A 60 -16.09 -19.06 -1.42
N GLU A 61 -15.25 -19.55 -0.50
CA GLU A 61 -15.69 -20.26 0.71
C GLU A 61 -16.33 -19.33 1.75
N GLN A 62 -15.82 -18.11 1.95
CA GLN A 62 -16.35 -17.17 2.95
C GLN A 62 -17.64 -16.45 2.53
N THR A 63 -17.81 -16.16 1.25
CA THR A 63 -19.04 -15.53 0.74
C THR A 63 -20.21 -16.51 0.71
N LEU A 64 -19.95 -17.78 0.38
CA LEU A 64 -20.97 -18.83 0.37
C LEU A 64 -21.51 -19.15 1.78
N ASP A 65 -20.68 -19.06 2.82
CA ASP A 65 -21.04 -19.34 4.21
C ASP A 65 -21.98 -18.27 4.81
N LYS A 66 -21.82 -17.02 4.37
CA LYS A 66 -22.65 -15.88 4.81
C LYS A 66 -24.07 -15.95 4.23
N ASP A 67 -24.18 -16.28 2.95
CA ASP A 67 -25.47 -16.47 2.28
C ASP A 67 -26.20 -17.71 2.80
N ALA A 68 -25.46 -18.78 3.13
CA ALA A 68 -26.03 -19.96 3.78
C ALA A 68 -26.55 -19.64 5.19
N PHE A 69 -25.82 -18.82 5.96
CA PHE A 69 -26.25 -18.36 7.28
C PHE A 69 -27.45 -17.41 7.22
N LEU A 70 -27.47 -16.44 6.30
CA LEU A 70 -28.61 -15.54 6.11
C LEU A 70 -29.87 -16.31 5.68
N ARG A 71 -29.74 -17.36 4.88
CA ARG A 71 -30.85 -18.26 4.54
C ARG A 71 -31.34 -19.04 5.75
N LEU A 72 -30.43 -19.56 6.57
CA LEU A 72 -30.78 -20.25 7.81
C LEU A 72 -31.48 -19.31 8.80
N LEU A 73 -31.05 -18.06 8.87
CA LEU A 73 -31.66 -17.00 9.70
C LEU A 73 -33.08 -16.64 9.23
N VAL A 74 -33.29 -16.49 7.91
CA VAL A 74 -34.64 -16.26 7.34
C VAL A 74 -35.55 -17.46 7.60
N LEU A 75 -35.01 -18.68 7.53
CA LEU A 75 -35.72 -19.91 7.88
C LEU A 75 -36.11 -19.96 9.36
N GLN A 76 -35.23 -19.52 10.26
CA GLN A 76 -35.52 -19.44 11.68
C GLN A 76 -36.54 -18.33 11.99
N MET A 77 -36.47 -17.16 11.34
CA MET A 77 -37.48 -16.10 11.46
C MET A 77 -38.87 -16.53 11.00
N GLN A 78 -38.98 -17.38 9.98
CA GLN A 78 -40.28 -17.90 9.52
C GLN A 78 -40.90 -18.93 10.48
N ASN A 79 -40.13 -19.48 11.43
CA ASN A 79 -40.53 -20.56 12.33
C ASN A 79 -40.48 -20.18 13.83
N GLN A 80 -40.24 -18.92 14.19
CA GLN A 80 -40.22 -18.46 15.59
C GLN A 80 -41.62 -18.02 16.03
N ASP A 81 -42.14 -18.68 17.07
CA ASP A 81 -43.36 -18.28 17.79
C ASP A 81 -43.13 -16.88 18.42
N PRO A 82 -44.02 -15.89 18.21
CA PRO A 82 -43.78 -14.46 18.49
C PRO A 82 -43.53 -14.03 19.94
N LEU A 83 -43.40 -14.97 20.91
CA LEU A 83 -43.33 -14.64 22.33
C LEU A 83 -41.91 -14.46 22.90
N GLU A 84 -40.82 -14.86 22.23
CA GLU A 84 -39.44 -14.62 22.72
C GLU A 84 -38.40 -14.39 21.59
N PRO A 85 -38.26 -13.16 21.05
CA PRO A 85 -37.40 -12.89 19.89
C PRO A 85 -35.94 -12.49 20.20
N MET A 86 -35.45 -12.55 21.44
CA MET A 86 -34.30 -11.72 21.86
C MET A 86 -32.88 -12.24 21.56
N ASP A 87 -32.63 -13.54 21.41
CA ASP A 87 -31.23 -14.05 21.35
C ASP A 87 -30.59 -13.98 19.94
N ASN A 88 -31.41 -14.04 18.88
CA ASN A 88 -30.90 -14.09 17.49
C ASN A 88 -30.54 -12.71 16.91
N ALA A 89 -31.06 -11.63 17.48
CA ALA A 89 -30.84 -10.27 16.99
C ALA A 89 -29.44 -9.74 17.33
N ASP A 90 -28.91 -10.09 18.50
CA ASP A 90 -27.59 -9.63 18.95
C ASP A 90 -26.44 -10.29 18.17
N MET A 91 -26.57 -11.59 17.88
CA MET A 91 -25.62 -12.29 17.01
C MET A 91 -25.67 -11.77 15.57
N LEU A 92 -26.85 -11.43 15.07
CA LEU A 92 -27.02 -10.80 13.76
C LEU A 92 -26.36 -9.41 13.71
N ALA A 93 -26.54 -8.60 14.76
CA ALA A 93 -25.91 -7.29 14.85
C ALA A 93 -24.38 -7.39 14.84
N GLN A 94 -23.81 -8.37 15.56
CA GLN A 94 -22.38 -8.63 15.56
C GLN A 94 -21.88 -9.14 14.20
N LEU A 95 -22.61 -10.04 13.53
CA LEU A 95 -22.25 -10.51 12.19
C LEU A 95 -22.38 -9.42 11.12
N ALA A 96 -23.40 -8.58 11.19
CA ALA A 96 -23.54 -7.41 10.33
C ALA A 96 -22.34 -6.47 10.52
N GLN A 97 -21.93 -6.25 11.78
CA GLN A 97 -20.75 -5.44 12.09
C GLN A 97 -19.46 -6.05 11.51
N PHE A 98 -19.26 -7.37 11.66
CA PHE A 98 -18.11 -8.06 11.06
C PHE A 98 -18.17 -8.04 9.53
N SER A 99 -19.36 -8.19 8.95
CA SER A 99 -19.58 -8.11 7.50
C SER A 99 -19.20 -6.76 6.92
N SER A 100 -19.60 -5.68 7.59
CA SER A 100 -19.26 -4.33 7.16
C SER A 100 -17.75 -4.07 7.29
N LEU A 101 -17.09 -4.59 8.33
CA LEU A 101 -15.64 -4.48 8.47
C LEU A 101 -14.88 -5.29 7.42
N GLU A 102 -15.30 -6.51 7.15
CA GLU A 102 -14.75 -7.35 6.09
C GLU A 102 -14.93 -6.70 4.71
N GLN A 103 -16.11 -6.15 4.43
CA GLN A 103 -16.35 -5.44 3.19
C GLN A 103 -15.49 -4.17 3.08
N MET A 104 -15.26 -3.47 4.19
CA MET A 104 -14.34 -2.32 4.22
C MET A 104 -12.89 -2.76 3.97
N ASN A 105 -12.45 -3.88 4.54
CA ASN A 105 -11.13 -4.45 4.25
C ASN A 105 -11.00 -4.85 2.79
N ASN A 106 -11.99 -5.54 2.21
CA ASN A 106 -11.99 -5.91 0.80
C ASN A 106 -11.94 -4.68 -0.14
N LEU A 107 -12.61 -3.59 0.23
CA LEU A 107 -12.51 -2.32 -0.48
C LEU A 107 -11.12 -1.70 -0.36
N ASN A 108 -10.51 -1.77 0.82
CA ASN A 108 -9.14 -1.30 1.05
C ASN A 108 -8.14 -2.10 0.18
N ASP A 109 -8.24 -3.43 0.19
CA ASP A 109 -7.38 -4.30 -0.64
C ASP A 109 -7.58 -4.04 -2.13
N SER A 110 -8.82 -3.82 -2.57
CA SER A 110 -9.12 -3.42 -3.95
C SER A 110 -8.47 -2.07 -4.30
N PHE A 111 -8.51 -1.11 -3.38
CA PHE A 111 -7.88 0.21 -3.58
C PHE A 111 -6.36 0.11 -3.62
N GLN A 112 -5.76 -0.70 -2.73
CA GLN A 112 -4.33 -0.99 -2.73
C GLN A 112 -3.90 -1.62 -4.05
N THR A 113 -4.67 -2.58 -4.55
CA THR A 113 -4.43 -3.23 -5.85
C THR A 113 -4.53 -2.22 -7.00
N LEU A 114 -5.54 -1.35 -6.99
CA LEU A 114 -5.70 -0.30 -7.99
C LEU A 114 -4.49 0.67 -7.98
N SER A 115 -4.04 1.08 -6.80
CA SER A 115 -2.87 1.94 -6.63
C SER A 115 -1.61 1.30 -7.21
N SER A 116 -1.36 0.02 -6.89
CA SER A 116 -0.22 -0.73 -7.43
C SER A 116 -0.28 -0.87 -8.95
N ASN A 117 -1.47 -1.12 -9.50
CA ASN A 117 -1.66 -1.20 -10.95
C ASN A 117 -1.39 0.15 -11.64
N PHE A 118 -1.80 1.25 -11.01
CA PHE A 118 -1.53 2.60 -11.52
C PHE A 118 -0.03 2.93 -11.52
N GLU A 119 0.68 2.58 -10.44
CA GLU A 119 2.13 2.74 -10.36
C GLU A 119 2.87 1.91 -11.42
N GLY A 120 2.42 0.67 -11.66
CA GLY A 120 2.94 -0.19 -12.72
C GLY A 120 2.68 0.39 -14.12
N LEU A 121 1.51 0.99 -14.34
CA LEU A 121 1.17 1.65 -15.61
C LEU A 121 2.05 2.90 -15.84
N SER A 122 2.22 3.74 -14.83
CA SER A 122 3.10 4.92 -14.90
C SER A 122 4.54 4.52 -15.23
N SER A 123 5.05 3.48 -14.56
CA SER A 123 6.39 2.95 -14.84
C SER A 123 6.54 2.43 -16.27
N SER A 124 5.52 1.73 -16.78
CA SER A 124 5.49 1.23 -18.17
C SER A 124 5.47 2.38 -19.18
N PHE A 125 4.68 3.44 -18.92
CA PHE A 125 4.66 4.64 -19.76
C PHE A 125 6.01 5.36 -19.74
N GLY A 126 6.63 5.51 -18.56
CA GLY A 126 7.97 6.05 -18.41
C GLY A 126 9.01 5.29 -19.23
N GLN A 127 8.95 3.96 -19.24
CA GLN A 127 9.85 3.14 -20.04
C GLN A 127 9.65 3.35 -21.55
N LEU A 128 8.41 3.46 -22.02
CA LEU A 128 8.13 3.75 -23.42
C LEU A 128 8.60 5.15 -23.82
N SER A 129 8.31 6.14 -22.98
CA SER A 129 8.77 7.52 -23.16
C SER A 129 10.30 7.60 -23.16
N PHE A 130 10.99 6.77 -22.35
CA PHE A 130 12.45 6.72 -22.33
C PHE A 130 13.00 6.25 -23.68
N ILE A 131 12.39 5.23 -24.29
CA ILE A 131 12.77 4.78 -25.64
C ILE A 131 12.59 5.91 -26.66
N SER A 132 11.49 6.65 -26.60
CA SER A 132 11.25 7.81 -27.48
C SER A 132 12.26 8.94 -27.26
N ALA A 133 12.62 9.22 -26.00
CA ALA A 133 13.59 10.26 -25.65
C ALA A 133 15.02 9.91 -26.11
N ASN A 134 15.38 8.63 -26.23
CA ASN A 134 16.67 8.22 -26.79
C ASN A 134 16.86 8.68 -28.25
N ALA A 135 15.78 8.89 -29.01
CA ALA A 135 15.87 9.44 -30.37
C ALA A 135 16.24 10.94 -30.40
N LEU A 136 16.13 11.62 -29.26
CA LEU A 136 16.49 13.02 -29.06
C LEU A 136 17.93 13.20 -28.56
N LEU A 137 18.58 12.11 -28.12
CA LEU A 137 19.97 12.15 -27.69
C LEU A 137 20.86 12.72 -28.82
N GLY A 138 21.65 13.74 -28.51
CA GLY A 138 22.49 14.44 -29.48
C GLY A 138 21.77 15.42 -30.41
N ARG A 139 20.45 15.59 -30.28
CA ARG A 139 19.69 16.66 -30.98
C ARG A 139 19.66 17.93 -30.15
N THR A 140 19.42 19.06 -30.83
CA THR A 140 19.20 20.33 -30.15
C THR A 140 17.71 20.45 -29.80
N ILE A 141 17.41 20.63 -28.52
CA ILE A 141 16.05 20.84 -28.04
C ILE A 141 15.97 22.14 -27.26
N ALA A 142 14.78 22.72 -27.23
CA ALA A 142 14.44 23.83 -26.35
C ALA A 142 13.26 23.42 -25.49
N GLY A 143 13.38 23.63 -24.18
CA GLY A 143 12.34 23.26 -23.22
C GLY A 143 12.59 23.89 -21.86
N THR A 144 11.66 23.62 -20.94
CA THR A 144 11.63 24.26 -19.63
C THR A 144 11.88 23.23 -18.52
N ASP A 145 12.79 23.52 -17.60
CA ASP A 145 13.07 22.64 -16.46
C ASP A 145 11.92 22.63 -15.42
N ILE A 146 12.13 21.91 -14.31
CA ILE A 146 11.15 21.82 -13.22
C ILE A 146 10.91 23.15 -12.48
N ASP A 147 11.88 24.07 -12.53
CA ASP A 147 11.82 25.38 -11.88
C ASP A 147 11.22 26.46 -12.80
N GLY A 148 10.88 26.09 -14.04
CA GLY A 148 10.31 27.01 -15.02
C GLY A 148 11.36 27.78 -15.82
N VAL A 149 12.64 27.40 -15.74
CA VAL A 149 13.73 28.04 -16.49
C VAL A 149 13.86 27.40 -17.87
N ALA A 150 13.89 28.24 -18.91
CA ALA A 150 14.08 27.80 -20.28
C ALA A 150 15.55 27.49 -20.55
N HIS A 151 15.78 26.34 -21.19
CA HIS A 151 17.10 25.87 -21.60
C HIS A 151 17.03 25.43 -23.06
N GLU A 152 18.08 25.73 -23.83
CA GLU A 152 18.22 25.31 -25.22
C GLU A 152 19.63 24.78 -25.44
N GLY A 153 19.74 23.59 -26.01
CA GLY A 153 21.03 22.96 -26.24
C GLY A 153 20.92 21.52 -26.69
N VAL A 154 22.07 20.87 -26.77
CA VAL A 154 22.15 19.47 -27.20
C VAL A 154 21.81 18.56 -26.03
N VAL A 155 20.99 17.54 -26.27
CA VAL A 155 20.69 16.51 -25.27
C VAL A 155 21.92 15.64 -25.05
N GLU A 156 22.46 15.66 -23.83
CA GLU A 156 23.65 14.89 -23.44
C GLU A 156 23.30 13.50 -22.90
N HIS A 157 22.23 13.42 -22.10
CA HIS A 157 21.80 12.21 -21.43
C HIS A 157 20.27 12.14 -21.33
N VAL A 158 19.75 10.91 -21.34
CA VAL A 158 18.34 10.63 -21.03
C VAL A 158 18.30 9.82 -19.74
N ILE A 159 17.44 10.22 -18.81
CA ILE A 159 17.32 9.63 -17.48
C ILE A 159 15.85 9.29 -17.24
N LEU A 160 15.59 8.08 -16.76
CA LEU A 160 14.27 7.69 -16.25
C LEU A 160 14.33 7.69 -14.72
N ASP A 161 13.52 8.54 -14.09
CA ASP A 161 13.43 8.64 -12.64
C ASP A 161 11.96 8.62 -12.20
N ALA A 162 11.62 7.70 -11.28
CA ALA A 162 10.26 7.49 -10.77
C ALA A 162 9.16 7.44 -11.86
N GLY A 163 9.44 6.80 -13.00
CA GLY A 163 8.49 6.70 -14.12
C GLY A 163 8.40 7.95 -15.02
N THR A 164 9.16 9.00 -14.70
CA THR A 164 9.23 10.24 -15.49
C THR A 164 10.56 10.31 -16.23
N VAL A 165 10.51 10.74 -17.49
CA VAL A 165 11.70 10.84 -18.35
C VAL A 165 12.22 12.26 -18.36
N PHE A 166 13.52 12.40 -18.13
CA PHE A 166 14.25 13.66 -18.14
C PHE A 166 15.35 13.63 -19.18
N LEU A 167 15.58 14.77 -19.81
CA LEU A 167 16.66 15.03 -20.75
C LEU A 167 17.61 16.02 -20.10
N SER A 168 18.92 15.71 -20.15
CA SER A 168 19.97 16.60 -19.65
C SER A 168 20.43 17.52 -20.76
N VAL A 169 20.32 18.83 -20.55
CA VAL A 169 20.80 19.88 -21.46
C VAL A 169 21.55 20.92 -20.63
N ASP A 170 22.81 21.19 -20.93
CA ASP A 170 23.68 22.10 -20.16
C ASP A 170 23.68 21.82 -18.63
N GLY A 171 23.54 20.54 -18.26
CA GLY A 171 23.43 20.09 -16.87
C GLY A 171 22.05 20.27 -16.21
N ALA A 172 21.11 20.95 -16.87
CA ALA A 172 19.73 21.07 -16.43
C ALA A 172 18.90 19.84 -16.83
N ARG A 173 17.97 19.42 -15.96
CA ARG A 173 17.06 18.29 -16.23
C ARG A 173 15.71 18.82 -16.70
N ILE A 174 15.42 18.59 -17.97
CA ILE A 174 14.17 19.00 -18.60
C ILE A 174 13.27 17.77 -18.72
N PRO A 175 12.05 17.77 -18.14
CA PRO A 175 11.09 16.71 -18.36
C PRO A 175 10.76 16.55 -19.85
N MET A 176 10.61 15.32 -20.34
CA MET A 176 10.25 15.03 -21.73
C MET A 176 8.96 15.75 -22.15
N ASP A 177 8.02 15.91 -21.23
CA ASP A 177 6.73 16.58 -21.47
C ASP A 177 6.86 18.11 -21.64
N ASN A 178 7.97 18.69 -21.16
CA ASN A 178 8.23 20.14 -21.22
C ASN A 178 9.11 20.54 -22.41
N ILE A 179 9.35 19.64 -23.37
CA ILE A 179 10.06 19.98 -24.60
C ILE A 179 9.11 20.76 -25.50
N GLU A 180 9.50 21.98 -25.86
CA GLU A 180 8.70 22.86 -26.70
C GLU A 180 9.09 22.75 -28.18
N ARG A 181 10.38 22.54 -28.47
CA ARG A 181 10.91 22.42 -29.84
C ARG A 181 12.07 21.43 -29.92
N VAL A 182 12.15 20.74 -31.06
CA VAL A 182 13.26 19.84 -31.45
C VAL A 182 13.77 20.26 -32.83
N GLN A 183 15.09 20.43 -32.97
CA GLN A 183 15.78 20.73 -34.23
C GLN A 183 16.56 19.51 -34.75
#